data_AF-A0A174H7E7-F1
#
_entry.id   AF-A0A174H7E7-F1
#
_cell.length_a   1.000
_cell.length_b   1.000
_cell.length_c   1.000
_cell.angle_alpha   90.00
_cell.angle_beta   90.00
_cell.angle_gamma   90.00
#
_symmetry.space_group_name_H-M   'P 1'
#
loop_
_entity.id
_entity.type
_entity.pdbx_description
1 polymer ?
#
loop_
_entity_poly.entity_id
_entity_poly.type
_entity_poly.pdbx_seq_one_letter_code
_entity_poly.pdbx_strand_id
1 'polypeptide(L)'
;MKFKKVLIGVALAVTCLMSAQAQRRHEIQVPNPDGYTTLKCDFHMHTVFSDGLVWPTVRVDEAYREGLDAISLTEHIEYRPHKKDIVADHNRSYELSQKQAKKLGILLIRGSEITRSMPPGHFNAIFLSDSNPLEQKGYKDAFNEAKKQNAFIFWNHPGWARQQPDSTLWWPEHTQLYNDGCMHGIEVANGGLFMPEAIQWCLDKNLTMIGTSDIHQPIQTDYDFAKGEHRTMTFVFAKERTVEGIREALDNRRTAAYYRELVIGREEILRPFFEKCIEIKEVKRTDKEVTLSVTNSTDLVLKLKKTAHDTSLVYFREMTLKPHTQHTISVKFENGIKGGDCNFEVTNFIVAPDKGLNYTIKL
;
A
#
# COMPACT_ATOMS: atom_id res chain seq x y z
N MET A 1 -18.98 26.42 50.49
CA MET A 1 -19.81 25.93 49.35
C MET A 1 -19.41 26.48 47.97
N LYS A 2 -18.88 27.71 47.84
CA LYS A 2 -18.50 28.28 46.53
C LYS A 2 -17.26 27.63 45.88
N PHE A 3 -16.25 27.23 46.66
CA PHE A 3 -15.03 26.58 46.13
C PHE A 3 -15.26 25.19 45.50
N LYS A 4 -16.18 24.38 46.05
CA LYS A 4 -16.51 23.05 45.49
C LYS A 4 -17.19 23.14 44.12
N LYS A 5 -17.97 24.20 43.86
CA LYS A 5 -18.65 24.40 42.55
C LYS A 5 -17.67 24.81 41.43
N VAL A 6 -16.60 25.53 41.77
CA VAL A 6 -15.55 25.92 40.81
C VAL A 6 -14.68 24.72 40.42
N LEU A 7 -14.31 23.86 41.38
CA LEU A 7 -13.54 22.65 41.08
C LEU A 7 -14.29 21.65 40.21
N ILE A 8 -15.61 21.51 40.39
CA ILE A 8 -16.45 20.63 39.55
C ILE A 8 -16.58 21.19 38.13
N GLY A 9 -16.69 22.52 37.98
CA GLY A 9 -16.72 23.17 36.65
C GLY A 9 -15.42 23.03 35.87
N VAL A 10 -14.26 23.11 36.54
CA VAL A 10 -12.95 22.90 35.92
C VAL A 10 -12.74 21.43 35.55
N ALA A 11 -13.15 20.48 36.39
CA ALA A 11 -13.08 19.06 36.09
C ALA A 11 -13.97 18.64 34.90
N LEU A 12 -15.15 19.27 34.74
CA LEU A 12 -16.03 19.08 33.58
C LEU A 12 -15.45 19.70 32.29
N ALA A 13 -14.77 20.84 32.38
CA ALA A 13 -14.12 21.47 31.23
C ALA A 13 -12.89 20.66 30.74
N VAL A 14 -12.11 20.09 31.66
CA VAL A 14 -10.96 19.23 31.33
C VAL A 14 -11.41 17.90 30.70
N THR A 15 -12.52 17.31 31.15
CA THR A 15 -13.09 16.10 30.53
C THR A 15 -13.70 16.36 29.16
N CYS A 16 -14.29 17.54 28.92
CA CYS A 16 -14.74 17.94 27.58
C CYS A 16 -13.57 18.19 26.61
N LEU A 17 -12.44 18.72 27.08
CA LEU A 17 -11.24 18.92 26.26
C LEU A 17 -10.52 17.60 25.91
N MET A 18 -10.55 16.61 26.81
CA MET A 18 -10.03 15.26 26.51
C MET A 18 -10.90 14.47 25.54
N SER A 19 -12.19 14.83 25.43
CA SER A 19 -13.11 14.25 24.45
C SER A 19 -12.85 14.75 23.02
N ALA A 20 -12.12 15.86 22.84
CA ALA A 20 -11.78 16.43 21.54
C ALA A 20 -10.53 15.79 20.89
N GLN A 21 -9.86 14.85 21.55
CA GLN A 21 -8.94 13.90 20.87
C GLN A 21 -9.70 12.80 20.10
N ALA A 22 -11.03 12.89 20.00
CA ALA A 22 -11.86 12.03 19.18
C ALA A 22 -11.37 11.98 17.72
N GLN A 23 -11.02 10.77 17.27
CA GLN A 23 -10.78 10.38 15.87
C GLN A 23 -10.01 11.43 15.05
N ARG A 24 -8.71 11.64 15.38
CA ARG A 24 -7.80 12.36 14.48
C ARG A 24 -7.36 11.42 13.36
N ARG A 25 -7.55 11.87 12.11
CA ARG A 25 -6.99 11.24 10.92
C ARG A 25 -5.58 11.77 10.68
N HIS A 26 -4.64 10.86 10.45
CA HIS A 26 -3.26 11.14 10.07
C HIS A 26 -3.14 10.93 8.56
N GLU A 27 -3.17 12.01 7.79
CA GLU A 27 -3.07 11.94 6.33
C GLU A 27 -1.70 11.43 5.90
N ILE A 28 -1.68 10.56 4.89
CA ILE A 28 -0.46 10.13 4.21
C ILE A 28 -0.19 11.10 3.05
N GLN A 29 0.82 11.95 3.23
CA GLN A 29 1.19 13.00 2.31
C GLN A 29 2.07 12.46 1.19
N VAL A 30 1.42 12.10 0.09
CA VAL A 30 2.03 11.68 -1.16
C VAL A 30 1.37 12.41 -2.33
N PRO A 31 2.09 12.66 -3.43
CA PRO A 31 1.56 13.46 -4.52
C PRO A 31 0.51 12.71 -5.34
N ASN A 32 -0.19 13.47 -6.17
CA ASN A 32 -1.05 12.97 -7.22
C ASN A 32 -0.31 13.05 -8.56
N PRO A 33 -0.12 11.94 -9.29
CA PRO A 33 0.30 11.98 -10.69
C PRO A 33 -0.73 12.72 -11.55
N ASP A 34 -0.30 13.29 -12.67
CA ASP A 34 -1.18 14.07 -13.54
C ASP A 34 -2.37 13.21 -14.05
N GLY A 35 -3.59 13.73 -13.88
CA GLY A 35 -4.82 13.03 -14.27
C GLY A 35 -5.32 11.98 -13.29
N TYR A 36 -4.65 11.77 -12.15
CA TYR A 36 -5.03 10.78 -11.14
C TYR A 36 -5.02 11.37 -9.74
N THR A 37 -5.71 10.69 -8.82
CA THR A 37 -5.63 10.88 -7.37
C THR A 37 -5.03 9.62 -6.76
N THR A 38 -4.04 9.79 -5.88
CA THR A 38 -3.39 8.70 -5.16
C THR A 38 -4.21 8.32 -3.92
N LEU A 39 -4.93 7.21 -4.03
CA LEU A 39 -5.72 6.62 -2.95
C LEU A 39 -4.88 5.59 -2.20
N LYS A 40 -4.97 5.60 -0.86
CA LYS A 40 -4.23 4.66 0.00
C LYS A 40 -5.18 3.54 0.41
N CYS A 41 -4.89 2.33 -0.03
CA CYS A 41 -5.83 1.22 0.06
C CYS A 41 -5.20 0.00 0.75
N ASP A 42 -6.00 -0.73 1.51
CA ASP A 42 -5.60 -2.00 2.09
C ASP A 42 -6.64 -3.07 1.77
N PHE A 43 -6.27 -4.02 0.92
CA PHE A 43 -7.19 -4.96 0.29
C PHE A 43 -7.21 -6.35 0.96
N HIS A 44 -6.53 -6.51 2.09
CA HIS A 44 -6.47 -7.78 2.81
C HIS A 44 -6.36 -7.54 4.32
N MET A 45 -7.41 -7.89 5.06
CA MET A 45 -7.42 -7.83 6.53
C MET A 45 -8.55 -8.68 7.11
N HIS A 46 -8.38 -9.05 8.38
CA HIS A 46 -9.24 -10.00 9.08
C HIS A 46 -9.86 -9.43 10.34
N THR A 47 -11.00 -9.99 10.74
CA THR A 47 -11.73 -9.65 11.96
C THR A 47 -12.08 -10.91 12.73
N VAL A 48 -12.76 -10.78 13.87
CA VAL A 48 -13.25 -11.95 14.64
C VAL A 48 -14.22 -12.85 13.86
N PHE A 49 -14.68 -12.45 12.67
CA PHE A 49 -15.54 -13.26 11.81
C PHE A 49 -14.80 -14.35 11.02
N SER A 50 -13.46 -14.25 10.89
CA SER A 50 -12.56 -15.36 10.57
C SER A 50 -11.68 -15.66 11.79
N ASP A 51 -10.40 -15.28 11.72
CA ASP A 51 -9.35 -15.52 12.70
C ASP A 51 -8.61 -14.24 13.13
N GLY A 52 -9.08 -13.07 12.67
CA GLY A 52 -8.71 -11.79 13.23
C GLY A 52 -9.22 -11.61 14.67
N LEU A 53 -8.71 -10.60 15.36
CA LEU A 53 -8.87 -10.44 16.81
C LEU A 53 -9.57 -9.14 17.20
N VAL A 54 -10.12 -8.42 16.23
CA VAL A 54 -10.87 -7.18 16.44
C VAL A 54 -12.26 -7.25 15.83
N TRP A 55 -13.19 -6.47 16.39
CA TRP A 55 -14.52 -6.31 15.80
C TRP A 55 -14.42 -5.55 14.46
N PRO A 56 -15.26 -5.86 13.44
CA PRO A 56 -15.10 -5.28 12.10
C PRO A 56 -15.03 -3.75 12.02
N THR A 57 -15.79 -3.04 12.85
CA THR A 57 -15.77 -1.56 12.85
C THR A 57 -14.41 -0.99 13.28
N VAL A 58 -13.60 -1.75 14.02
CA VAL A 58 -12.24 -1.34 14.41
C VAL A 58 -11.36 -1.17 13.17
N ARG A 59 -11.48 -2.05 12.16
CA ARG A 59 -10.74 -1.93 10.90
C ARG A 59 -11.06 -0.63 10.17
N VAL A 60 -12.31 -0.18 10.22
CA VAL A 60 -12.72 1.11 9.67
C VAL A 60 -12.11 2.27 10.46
N ASP A 61 -12.10 2.19 11.79
CA ASP A 61 -11.50 3.23 12.65
C ASP A 61 -9.98 3.32 12.46
N GLU A 62 -9.31 2.18 12.30
CA GLU A 62 -7.88 2.08 11.98
C GLU A 62 -7.58 2.74 10.63
N ALA A 63 -8.30 2.32 9.58
CA ALA A 63 -8.18 2.92 8.24
C ALA A 63 -8.35 4.44 8.25
N TYR A 64 -9.36 4.92 8.99
CA TYR A 64 -9.57 6.35 9.14
C TYR A 64 -8.43 7.06 9.87
N ARG A 65 -7.96 6.53 11.01
CA ARG A 65 -6.86 7.14 11.77
C ARG A 65 -5.56 7.17 10.97
N GLU A 66 -5.29 6.15 10.17
CA GLU A 66 -4.04 6.01 9.42
C GLU A 66 -4.07 6.68 8.03
N GLY A 67 -5.14 7.40 7.70
CA GLY A 67 -5.20 8.14 6.43
C GLY A 67 -5.48 7.27 5.21
N LEU A 68 -6.00 6.04 5.38
CA LEU A 68 -6.46 5.21 4.27
C LEU A 68 -7.73 5.77 3.63
N ASP A 69 -7.88 5.56 2.34
CA ASP A 69 -9.06 5.93 1.56
C ASP A 69 -10.04 4.78 1.41
N ALA A 70 -9.52 3.55 1.29
CA ALA A 70 -10.33 2.36 1.05
C ALA A 70 -9.79 1.13 1.78
N ILE A 71 -10.70 0.24 2.15
CA ILE A 71 -10.37 -1.07 2.72
C ILE A 71 -11.27 -2.16 2.14
N SER A 72 -10.79 -3.40 2.20
CA SER A 72 -11.59 -4.61 2.03
C SER A 72 -11.40 -5.52 3.23
N LEU A 73 -12.48 -5.87 3.93
CA LEU A 73 -12.45 -6.88 5.00
C LEU A 73 -12.62 -8.25 4.34
N THR A 74 -11.55 -9.02 4.25
CA THR A 74 -11.47 -10.21 3.40
C THR A 74 -11.38 -11.47 4.25
N GLU A 75 -12.40 -11.69 5.07
CA GLU A 75 -12.44 -12.85 5.96
C GLU A 75 -12.22 -14.15 5.17
N HIS A 76 -11.50 -15.09 5.78
CA HIS A 76 -11.39 -16.45 5.27
C HIS A 76 -12.76 -17.11 5.07
N ILE A 77 -12.98 -17.70 3.90
CA ILE A 77 -14.17 -18.52 3.63
C ILE A 77 -14.09 -19.84 4.41
N GLU A 78 -12.98 -20.56 4.29
CA GLU A 78 -12.82 -21.92 4.82
C GLU A 78 -12.39 -21.95 6.29
N TYR A 79 -11.71 -20.90 6.77
CA TYR A 79 -11.09 -20.88 8.10
C TYR A 79 -11.75 -19.87 9.05
N ARG A 80 -12.73 -20.34 9.82
CA ARG A 80 -13.45 -19.54 10.83
C ARG A 80 -13.35 -20.17 12.21
N PRO A 81 -12.20 -20.05 12.91
CA PRO A 81 -11.97 -20.71 14.20
C PRO A 81 -12.95 -20.26 15.29
N HIS A 82 -13.46 -19.03 15.22
CA HIS A 82 -14.41 -18.47 16.18
C HIS A 82 -15.87 -18.86 15.93
N LYS A 83 -16.19 -19.70 14.94
CA LYS A 83 -17.58 -19.98 14.48
C LYS A 83 -18.51 -20.59 15.53
N LYS A 84 -17.99 -21.11 16.65
CA LYS A 84 -18.81 -21.58 17.77
C LYS A 84 -19.44 -20.42 18.55
N ASP A 85 -18.74 -19.28 18.58
CA ASP A 85 -19.12 -18.09 19.35
C ASP A 85 -19.62 -16.97 18.42
N ILE A 86 -19.06 -16.86 17.22
CA ILE A 86 -19.42 -15.90 16.18
C ILE A 86 -20.18 -16.64 15.07
N VAL A 87 -21.51 -16.74 15.21
CA VAL A 87 -22.39 -17.41 14.24
C VAL A 87 -22.92 -16.41 13.23
N ALA A 88 -22.34 -16.41 12.02
CA ALA A 88 -22.71 -15.52 10.94
C ALA A 88 -22.40 -16.13 9.57
N ASP A 89 -22.98 -15.54 8.51
CA ASP A 89 -22.61 -15.84 7.13
C ASP A 89 -21.34 -15.07 6.72
N HIS A 90 -20.89 -15.24 5.47
CA HIS A 90 -19.63 -14.67 4.99
C HIS A 90 -19.72 -13.18 4.60
N ASN A 91 -20.92 -12.59 4.63
CA ASN A 91 -21.11 -11.17 4.34
C ASN A 91 -21.09 -10.29 5.59
N ARG A 92 -21.20 -10.90 6.77
CA ARG A 92 -21.62 -10.18 7.97
C ARG A 92 -20.64 -9.10 8.44
N SER A 93 -19.34 -9.33 8.36
CA SER A 93 -18.35 -8.34 8.80
C SER A 93 -18.36 -7.08 7.91
N TYR A 94 -18.57 -7.26 6.60
CA TYR A 94 -18.80 -6.17 5.66
C TYR A 94 -20.04 -5.36 6.03
N GLU A 95 -21.19 -6.01 6.23
CA GLU A 95 -22.47 -5.35 6.58
C GLU A 95 -22.36 -4.51 7.86
N LEU A 96 -21.74 -5.07 8.90
CA LEU A 96 -21.53 -4.38 10.18
C LEU A 96 -20.68 -3.12 10.04
N SER A 97 -19.80 -3.08 9.04
CA SER A 97 -18.83 -2.00 8.83
C SER A 97 -19.37 -0.86 7.97
N GLN A 98 -20.42 -1.09 7.16
CA GLN A 98 -20.94 -0.12 6.19
C GLN A 98 -21.31 1.22 6.82
N LYS A 99 -22.00 1.21 7.96
CA LYS A 99 -22.44 2.44 8.64
C LYS A 99 -21.24 3.28 9.11
N GLN A 100 -20.22 2.62 9.68
CA GLN A 100 -19.03 3.31 10.16
C GLN A 100 -18.18 3.82 8.99
N ALA A 101 -18.02 3.01 7.93
CA ALA A 101 -17.26 3.39 6.74
C ALA A 101 -17.87 4.62 6.07
N LYS A 102 -19.20 4.64 5.90
CA LYS A 102 -19.93 5.82 5.41
C LYS A 102 -19.74 7.05 6.30
N LYS A 103 -19.82 6.88 7.63
CA LYS A 103 -19.63 7.97 8.59
C LYS A 103 -18.23 8.59 8.50
N LEU A 104 -17.20 7.77 8.32
CA LEU A 104 -15.80 8.19 8.30
C LEU A 104 -15.26 8.48 6.88
N GLY A 105 -16.08 8.33 5.84
CA GLY A 105 -15.67 8.58 4.46
C GLY A 105 -14.70 7.53 3.89
N ILE A 106 -14.66 6.33 4.47
CA ILE A 106 -13.84 5.21 4.00
C ILE A 106 -14.62 4.43 2.93
N LEU A 107 -13.99 4.20 1.78
CA LEU A 107 -14.55 3.35 0.73
C LEU A 107 -14.42 1.89 1.17
N LEU A 108 -15.56 1.22 1.40
CA LEU A 108 -15.59 -0.18 1.85
C LEU A 108 -15.90 -1.09 0.67
N ILE A 109 -14.92 -1.89 0.27
CA ILE A 109 -15.02 -2.88 -0.79
C ILE A 109 -15.36 -4.23 -0.15
N ARG A 110 -16.33 -4.95 -0.72
CA ARG A 110 -16.66 -6.31 -0.27
C ARG A 110 -15.65 -7.28 -0.86
N GLY A 111 -15.13 -8.18 -0.05
CA GLY A 111 -14.23 -9.22 -0.49
C GLY A 111 -14.14 -10.37 0.51
N SER A 112 -13.44 -11.42 0.13
CA SER A 112 -13.18 -12.60 0.95
C SER A 112 -11.88 -13.27 0.53
N GLU A 113 -11.28 -14.02 1.45
CA GLU A 113 -10.11 -14.83 1.17
C GLU A 113 -10.50 -16.30 0.94
N ILE A 114 -10.25 -16.78 -0.29
CA ILE A 114 -10.32 -18.20 -0.64
C ILE A 114 -9.04 -18.86 -0.11
N THR A 115 -9.19 -19.67 0.92
CA THR A 115 -8.10 -20.18 1.77
C THR A 115 -7.92 -21.68 1.56
N ARG A 116 -6.93 -22.06 0.75
CA ARG A 116 -6.67 -23.46 0.35
C ARG A 116 -5.23 -23.85 0.58
N SER A 117 -4.97 -25.15 0.59
CA SER A 117 -3.59 -25.66 0.55
C SER A 117 -2.87 -25.18 -0.71
N MET A 118 -1.55 -25.01 -0.61
CA MET A 118 -0.70 -24.80 -1.78
C MET A 118 -0.56 -26.13 -2.56
N PRO A 119 -0.79 -26.16 -3.89
CA PRO A 119 -1.42 -25.12 -4.73
C PRO A 119 -2.98 -25.19 -4.74
N PRO A 120 -3.69 -24.07 -5.03
CA PRO A 120 -3.13 -22.78 -5.44
C PRO A 120 -2.75 -21.87 -4.25
N GLY A 121 -2.95 -22.30 -3.00
CA GLY A 121 -2.74 -21.43 -1.85
C GLY A 121 -3.91 -20.47 -1.64
N HIS A 122 -3.64 -19.24 -1.23
CA HIS A 122 -4.68 -18.29 -0.82
C HIS A 122 -4.87 -17.16 -1.82
N PHE A 123 -6.12 -16.77 -2.08
CA PHE A 123 -6.43 -15.67 -2.99
C PHE A 123 -7.55 -14.81 -2.42
N ASN A 124 -7.40 -13.50 -2.53
CA ASN A 124 -8.50 -12.58 -2.28
C ASN A 124 -9.32 -12.39 -3.55
N ALA A 125 -10.64 -12.47 -3.39
CA ALA A 125 -11.62 -12.00 -4.34
C ALA A 125 -12.29 -10.74 -3.76
N ILE A 126 -12.06 -9.58 -4.38
CA ILE A 126 -12.62 -8.29 -3.96
C ILE A 126 -13.57 -7.74 -5.03
N PHE A 127 -14.39 -6.75 -4.67
CA PHE A 127 -15.56 -6.29 -5.44
C PHE A 127 -16.63 -7.38 -5.62
N LEU A 128 -16.79 -8.24 -4.61
CA LEU A 128 -17.86 -9.23 -4.57
C LEU A 128 -19.22 -8.54 -4.39
N SER A 129 -20.26 -9.14 -4.96
CA SER A 129 -21.65 -8.82 -4.67
C SER A 129 -22.25 -9.75 -3.60
N ASP A 130 -21.66 -10.93 -3.36
CA ASP A 130 -22.01 -11.87 -2.30
C ASP A 130 -20.81 -12.79 -2.00
N SER A 131 -20.41 -12.88 -0.73
CA SER A 131 -19.31 -13.76 -0.30
C SER A 131 -19.76 -15.20 -0.09
N ASN A 132 -21.04 -15.46 0.20
CA ASN A 132 -21.53 -16.80 0.52
C ASN A 132 -21.28 -17.86 -0.58
N PRO A 133 -21.46 -17.55 -1.88
CA PRO A 133 -21.23 -18.52 -2.95
C PRO A 133 -19.80 -19.05 -3.04
N LEU A 134 -18.80 -18.37 -2.47
CA LEU A 134 -17.40 -18.84 -2.50
C LEU A 134 -17.19 -20.08 -1.63
N GLU A 135 -18.08 -20.40 -0.68
CA GLU A 135 -17.99 -21.62 0.13
C GLU A 135 -18.34 -22.86 -0.71
N GLN A 136 -17.34 -23.36 -1.43
CA GLN A 136 -17.46 -24.52 -2.30
C GLN A 136 -16.54 -25.66 -1.85
N LYS A 137 -16.88 -26.89 -2.22
CA LYS A 137 -16.02 -28.05 -1.92
C LYS A 137 -14.69 -27.97 -2.68
N GLY A 138 -14.74 -27.78 -3.99
CA GLY A 138 -13.56 -27.63 -4.84
C GLY A 138 -13.10 -26.18 -4.90
N TYR A 139 -11.79 -25.93 -4.85
CA TYR A 139 -11.28 -24.56 -4.96
C TYR A 139 -11.68 -23.92 -6.31
N LYS A 140 -11.62 -24.67 -7.42
CA LYS A 140 -11.98 -24.15 -8.75
C LYS A 140 -13.41 -23.60 -8.80
N ASP A 141 -14.33 -24.25 -8.10
CA ASP A 141 -15.71 -23.79 -8.00
C ASP A 141 -15.79 -22.46 -7.24
N ALA A 142 -15.04 -22.30 -6.15
CA ALA A 142 -14.95 -21.03 -5.42
C ALA A 142 -14.44 -19.87 -6.31
N PHE A 143 -13.39 -20.11 -7.10
CA PHE A 143 -12.88 -19.12 -8.08
C PHE A 143 -13.91 -18.84 -9.17
N ASN A 144 -14.64 -19.86 -9.65
CA ASN A 144 -15.70 -19.67 -10.64
C ASN A 144 -16.85 -18.81 -10.09
N GLU A 145 -17.24 -18.98 -8.83
CA GLU A 145 -18.25 -18.14 -8.19
C GLU A 145 -17.77 -16.68 -8.03
N ALA A 146 -16.51 -16.47 -7.65
CA ALA A 146 -15.93 -15.13 -7.62
C ALA A 146 -15.89 -14.49 -9.03
N LYS A 147 -15.48 -15.26 -10.04
CA LYS A 147 -15.44 -14.81 -11.44
C LYS A 147 -16.82 -14.47 -12.00
N LYS A 148 -17.86 -15.25 -11.67
CA LYS A 148 -19.26 -14.95 -12.06
C LYS A 148 -19.72 -13.58 -11.56
N GLN A 149 -19.17 -13.11 -10.43
CA GLN A 149 -19.44 -11.79 -9.87
C GLN A 149 -18.54 -10.69 -10.45
N ASN A 150 -17.70 -11.00 -11.43
CA ASN A 150 -16.68 -10.11 -11.97
C ASN A 150 -15.72 -9.59 -10.87
N ALA A 151 -15.38 -10.41 -9.89
CA ALA A 151 -14.45 -10.05 -8.82
C ALA A 151 -13.06 -9.72 -9.38
N PHE A 152 -12.37 -8.77 -8.75
CA PHE A 152 -10.93 -8.62 -8.92
C PHE A 152 -10.25 -9.62 -7.99
N ILE A 153 -9.57 -10.60 -8.58
CA ILE A 153 -8.96 -11.74 -7.86
C ILE A 153 -7.45 -11.61 -7.89
N PHE A 154 -6.78 -11.67 -6.74
CA PHE A 154 -5.31 -11.62 -6.64
C PHE A 154 -4.75 -12.71 -5.73
N TRP A 155 -3.52 -13.16 -6.01
CA TRP A 155 -2.82 -14.18 -5.23
C TRP A 155 -2.20 -13.56 -3.98
N ASN A 156 -2.52 -14.12 -2.81
CA ASN A 156 -2.03 -13.65 -1.52
C ASN A 156 -0.69 -14.28 -1.18
N HIS A 157 0.19 -13.49 -0.56
CA HIS A 157 1.44 -13.89 0.09
C HIS A 157 2.16 -15.11 -0.56
N PRO A 158 2.52 -15.06 -1.86
CA PRO A 158 3.11 -16.18 -2.58
C PRO A 158 4.35 -16.78 -1.89
N GLY A 159 5.16 -15.95 -1.22
CA GLY A 159 6.35 -16.36 -0.48
C GLY A 159 6.11 -16.76 0.97
N TRP A 160 4.86 -17.00 1.39
CA TRP A 160 4.58 -17.39 2.76
C TRP A 160 5.16 -18.77 3.10
N ALA A 161 6.16 -18.78 3.98
CA ALA A 161 6.96 -19.97 4.29
C ALA A 161 6.15 -21.16 4.85
N ARG A 162 4.94 -20.95 5.38
CA ARG A 162 4.09 -22.09 5.81
C ARG A 162 3.58 -22.92 4.63
N GLN A 163 3.46 -22.32 3.45
CA GLN A 163 3.03 -22.99 2.23
C GLN A 163 4.19 -23.29 1.28
N GLN A 164 5.21 -22.43 1.27
CA GLN A 164 6.39 -22.55 0.41
C GLN A 164 7.66 -22.28 1.23
N PRO A 165 8.13 -23.23 2.06
CA PRO A 165 9.18 -22.98 3.07
C PRO A 165 10.57 -22.68 2.48
N ASP A 166 10.89 -23.28 1.33
CA ASP A 166 12.24 -23.22 0.77
C ASP A 166 12.37 -22.23 -0.38
N SER A 167 11.33 -22.07 -1.20
CA SER A 167 11.37 -21.24 -2.41
C SER A 167 9.97 -20.82 -2.84
N THR A 168 9.83 -19.57 -3.29
CA THR A 168 8.58 -19.02 -3.81
C THR A 168 8.38 -19.47 -5.26
N LEU A 169 7.56 -20.50 -5.49
CA LEU A 169 7.38 -21.11 -6.81
C LEU A 169 6.05 -20.73 -7.48
N TRP A 170 6.06 -20.72 -8.81
CA TRP A 170 4.86 -20.63 -9.64
C TRP A 170 4.44 -22.03 -10.11
N TRP A 171 3.27 -22.48 -9.66
CA TRP A 171 2.75 -23.84 -9.93
C TRP A 171 1.85 -23.91 -11.18
N PRO A 172 1.62 -25.11 -11.76
CA PRO A 172 0.69 -25.29 -12.88
C PRO A 172 -0.72 -24.74 -12.62
N GLU A 173 -1.21 -24.84 -11.38
CA GLU A 173 -2.51 -24.30 -10.96
C GLU A 173 -2.56 -22.77 -11.06
N HIS A 174 -1.44 -22.07 -10.78
CA HIS A 174 -1.35 -20.62 -10.95
C HIS A 174 -1.41 -20.26 -12.44
N THR A 175 -0.76 -21.04 -13.31
CA THR A 175 -0.89 -20.90 -14.77
C THR A 175 -2.34 -21.09 -15.21
N GLN A 176 -3.02 -22.12 -14.69
CA GLN A 176 -4.42 -22.36 -15.00
C GLN A 176 -5.31 -21.19 -14.54
N LEU A 177 -5.20 -20.76 -13.28
CA LEU A 177 -6.00 -19.63 -12.75
C LEU A 177 -5.74 -18.34 -13.52
N TYR A 178 -4.49 -18.07 -13.90
CA TYR A 178 -4.14 -16.93 -14.76
C TYR A 178 -4.82 -17.01 -16.14
N ASN A 179 -4.69 -18.15 -16.82
CA ASN A 179 -5.28 -18.34 -18.16
C ASN A 179 -6.82 -18.33 -18.11
N ASP A 180 -7.40 -18.81 -17.02
CA ASP A 180 -8.85 -18.84 -16.81
C ASP A 180 -9.40 -17.44 -16.42
N GLY A 181 -8.57 -16.40 -16.32
CA GLY A 181 -9.01 -15.06 -15.93
C GLY A 181 -9.43 -14.96 -14.46
N CYS A 182 -8.82 -15.79 -13.61
CA CYS A 182 -9.01 -15.85 -12.17
C CYS A 182 -7.79 -15.31 -11.40
N MET A 183 -6.90 -14.56 -12.06
CA MET A 183 -5.77 -13.89 -11.43
C MET A 183 -5.49 -12.57 -12.16
N HIS A 184 -5.65 -11.47 -11.46
CA HIS A 184 -5.53 -10.10 -11.96
C HIS A 184 -4.39 -9.34 -11.28
N GLY A 185 -3.94 -9.83 -10.12
CA GLY A 185 -2.85 -9.26 -9.34
C GLY A 185 -2.16 -10.29 -8.46
N ILE A 186 -1.06 -9.88 -7.85
CA ILE A 186 -0.31 -10.66 -6.86
C ILE A 186 0.15 -9.71 -5.77
N GLU A 187 0.08 -10.14 -4.51
CA GLU A 187 0.75 -9.45 -3.42
C GLU A 187 2.27 -9.53 -3.61
N VAL A 188 2.92 -8.38 -3.82
CA VAL A 188 4.38 -8.25 -3.82
C VAL A 188 4.92 -7.92 -2.43
N ALA A 189 4.03 -7.49 -1.53
CA ALA A 189 4.26 -7.32 -0.11
C ALA A 189 2.98 -7.60 0.69
N ASN A 190 3.12 -8.28 1.82
CA ASN A 190 2.01 -8.65 2.71
C ASN A 190 2.51 -8.49 4.15
N GLY A 191 1.88 -7.64 4.95
CA GLY A 191 2.31 -7.40 6.32
C GLY A 191 3.80 -7.02 6.39
N GLY A 192 4.59 -7.83 7.10
CA GLY A 192 6.05 -7.70 7.21
C GLY A 192 6.88 -8.48 6.18
N LEU A 193 6.24 -9.11 5.18
CA LEU A 193 6.84 -9.97 4.16
C LEU A 193 6.96 -9.25 2.82
N PHE A 194 8.17 -9.27 2.23
CA PHE A 194 8.48 -8.78 0.89
C PHE A 194 8.79 -9.95 -0.04
N MET A 195 8.21 -9.98 -1.24
CA MET A 195 8.25 -11.12 -2.17
C MET A 195 8.70 -10.66 -3.56
N PRO A 196 10.02 -10.52 -3.80
CA PRO A 196 10.53 -9.99 -5.06
C PRO A 196 10.18 -10.85 -6.28
N GLU A 197 10.00 -12.16 -6.12
CA GLU A 197 9.60 -13.06 -7.21
C GLU A 197 8.25 -12.66 -7.81
N ALA A 198 7.33 -12.17 -6.97
CA ALA A 198 6.02 -11.71 -7.39
C ALA A 198 6.07 -10.44 -8.24
N ILE A 199 7.08 -9.57 -8.04
CA ILE A 199 7.31 -8.40 -8.89
C ILE A 199 7.58 -8.87 -10.32
N GLN A 200 8.49 -9.84 -10.49
CA GLN A 200 8.83 -10.37 -11.81
C GLN A 200 7.62 -11.02 -12.48
N TRP A 201 6.85 -11.84 -11.76
CA TRP A 201 5.62 -12.42 -12.31
C TRP A 201 4.60 -11.37 -12.72
N CYS A 202 4.45 -10.29 -11.95
CA CYS A 202 3.57 -9.19 -12.34
C CYS A 202 4.04 -8.51 -13.62
N LEU A 203 5.35 -8.28 -13.78
CA LEU A 203 5.92 -7.70 -15.00
C LEU A 203 5.68 -8.64 -16.21
N ASP A 204 6.05 -9.90 -16.08
CA ASP A 204 6.00 -10.90 -17.17
C ASP A 204 4.56 -11.21 -17.62
N LYS A 205 3.62 -11.26 -16.66
CA LYS A 205 2.24 -11.67 -16.89
C LYS A 205 1.25 -10.50 -16.93
N ASN A 206 1.76 -9.28 -16.95
CA ASN A 206 0.94 -8.07 -16.95
C ASN A 206 -0.15 -8.08 -15.85
N LEU A 207 0.26 -8.36 -14.61
CA LEU A 207 -0.61 -8.38 -13.43
C LEU A 207 -0.41 -7.11 -12.58
N THR A 208 -1.39 -6.82 -11.73
CA THR A 208 -1.36 -5.70 -10.79
C THR A 208 -0.53 -6.06 -9.56
N MET A 209 0.44 -5.20 -9.20
CA MET A 209 1.21 -5.37 -7.97
C MET A 209 0.39 -4.85 -6.79
N ILE A 210 0.22 -5.68 -5.76
CA ILE A 210 -0.59 -5.37 -4.59
C ILE A 210 0.28 -5.38 -3.33
N GLY A 211 0.02 -4.45 -2.41
CA GLY A 211 0.56 -4.43 -1.06
C GLY A 211 -0.57 -4.37 -0.04
N THR A 212 -0.55 -5.24 0.97
CA THR A 212 -1.60 -5.31 1.99
C THR A 212 -1.04 -5.56 3.38
N SER A 213 -1.87 -5.34 4.41
CA SER A 213 -1.46 -5.58 5.78
C SER A 213 -1.63 -7.04 6.21
N ASP A 214 -2.66 -7.72 5.70
CA ASP A 214 -3.08 -9.04 6.18
C ASP A 214 -3.23 -9.06 7.72
N ILE A 215 -3.78 -7.96 8.23
CA ILE A 215 -3.77 -7.70 9.66
C ILE A 215 -4.81 -8.55 10.38
N HIS A 216 -4.37 -9.26 11.41
CA HIS A 216 -5.22 -10.07 12.29
C HIS A 216 -5.35 -9.43 13.68
N GLN A 217 -4.24 -8.90 14.20
CA GLN A 217 -4.17 -8.19 15.48
C GLN A 217 -4.81 -6.78 15.39
N PRO A 218 -5.03 -6.08 16.52
CA PRO A 218 -5.10 -4.62 16.49
C PRO A 218 -3.87 -4.05 15.78
N ILE A 219 -4.04 -3.05 14.91
CA ILE A 219 -2.96 -2.61 14.02
C ILE A 219 -1.68 -2.18 14.75
N GLN A 220 -1.80 -1.60 15.94
CA GLN A 220 -0.67 -1.13 16.75
C GLN A 220 0.16 -2.26 17.38
N THR A 221 -0.34 -3.50 17.34
CA THR A 221 0.41 -4.66 17.80
C THR A 221 1.50 -5.05 16.80
N ASP A 222 1.22 -4.88 15.50
CA ASP A 222 2.10 -5.35 14.42
C ASP A 222 2.95 -4.21 13.82
N TYR A 223 2.53 -2.96 14.00
CA TYR A 223 3.24 -1.77 13.51
C TYR A 223 3.57 -0.80 14.65
N ASP A 224 4.86 -0.49 14.81
CA ASP A 224 5.36 0.49 15.78
C ASP A 224 5.30 1.91 15.20
N PHE A 225 4.11 2.50 15.26
CA PHE A 225 3.86 3.88 14.79
C PHE A 225 4.76 4.92 15.51
N ALA A 226 5.24 4.64 16.73
CA ALA A 226 6.14 5.55 17.43
C ALA A 226 7.54 5.62 16.80
N LYS A 227 7.94 4.57 16.07
CA LYS A 227 9.16 4.56 15.24
C LYS A 227 8.92 5.06 13.81
N GLY A 228 7.69 5.49 13.49
CA GLY A 228 7.31 5.91 12.15
C GLY A 228 7.04 4.74 11.20
N GLU A 229 6.77 3.54 11.72
CA GLU A 229 6.25 2.46 10.89
C GLU A 229 4.83 2.78 10.41
N HIS A 230 4.46 2.16 9.30
CA HIS A 230 3.12 2.26 8.73
C HIS A 230 2.70 0.87 8.25
N ARG A 231 1.38 0.65 8.14
CA ARG A 231 0.87 -0.59 7.55
C ARG A 231 1.34 -0.75 6.10
N THR A 232 1.58 -1.98 5.69
CA THR A 232 1.79 -2.27 4.27
C THR A 232 0.46 -2.04 3.53
N MET A 233 0.53 -1.34 2.40
CA MET A 233 -0.67 -0.89 1.69
C MET A 233 -0.41 -0.76 0.19
N THR A 234 -1.45 -0.43 -0.57
CA THR A 234 -1.37 -0.14 -2.00
C THR A 234 -1.74 1.32 -2.26
N PHE A 235 -0.86 2.06 -2.93
CA PHE A 235 -1.22 3.30 -3.60
C PHE A 235 -1.93 2.96 -4.91
N VAL A 236 -3.15 3.46 -5.08
CA VAL A 236 -3.98 3.28 -6.27
C VAL A 236 -4.14 4.62 -6.96
N PHE A 237 -3.71 4.72 -8.21
CA PHE A 237 -3.79 5.95 -9.00
C PHE A 237 -5.11 5.96 -9.79
N ALA A 238 -6.16 6.43 -9.13
CA ALA A 238 -7.53 6.43 -9.63
C ALA A 238 -7.90 7.76 -10.27
N LYS A 239 -8.78 7.76 -11.27
CA LYS A 239 -9.30 9.00 -11.89
C LYS A 239 -10.25 9.76 -10.96
N GLU A 240 -10.89 9.03 -10.04
CA GLU A 240 -11.83 9.56 -9.07
C GLU A 240 -11.82 8.73 -7.78
N ARG A 241 -12.20 9.36 -6.66
CA ARG A 241 -12.29 8.71 -5.35
C ARG A 241 -13.62 7.97 -5.19
N THR A 242 -13.79 6.88 -5.92
CA THR A 242 -14.98 6.00 -5.90
C THR A 242 -14.54 4.53 -5.88
N VAL A 243 -15.45 3.63 -5.54
CA VAL A 243 -15.19 2.18 -5.60
C VAL A 243 -14.89 1.78 -7.06
N GLU A 244 -15.60 2.37 -8.00
CA GLU A 244 -15.46 2.17 -9.44
C GLU A 244 -14.12 2.70 -9.95
N GLY A 245 -13.67 3.87 -9.48
CA GLY A 245 -12.37 4.45 -9.81
C GLY A 245 -11.20 3.60 -9.30
N ILE A 246 -11.33 3.03 -8.09
CA ILE A 246 -10.35 2.05 -7.58
C ILE A 246 -10.35 0.81 -8.48
N ARG A 247 -11.52 0.25 -8.79
CA ARG A 247 -11.63 -0.93 -9.64
C ARG A 247 -10.96 -0.71 -11.01
N GLU A 248 -11.27 0.41 -11.66
CA GLU A 248 -10.71 0.74 -12.97
C GLU A 248 -9.19 0.96 -12.91
N ALA A 249 -8.64 1.51 -11.83
CA ALA A 249 -7.20 1.61 -11.62
C ALA A 249 -6.53 0.25 -11.43
N LEU A 250 -7.15 -0.66 -10.67
CA LEU A 250 -6.68 -2.03 -10.45
C LEU A 250 -6.69 -2.84 -11.76
N ASP A 251 -7.76 -2.75 -12.55
CA ASP A 251 -7.87 -3.42 -13.86
C ASP A 251 -6.80 -2.93 -14.86
N ASN A 252 -6.32 -1.70 -14.67
CA ASN A 252 -5.27 -1.08 -15.48
C ASN A 252 -3.88 -1.10 -14.83
N ARG A 253 -3.69 -1.83 -13.73
CA ARG A 253 -2.39 -2.01 -13.04
C ARG A 253 -1.75 -0.69 -12.62
N ARG A 254 -2.56 0.34 -12.36
CA ARG A 254 -2.08 1.64 -11.89
C ARG A 254 -1.96 1.63 -10.37
N THR A 255 -0.99 0.86 -9.89
CA THR A 255 -0.72 0.68 -8.47
C THR A 255 0.76 0.78 -8.15
N ALA A 256 1.05 1.08 -6.88
CA ALA A 256 2.34 0.83 -6.27
C ALA A 256 2.13 0.30 -4.85
N ALA A 257 2.76 -0.82 -4.49
CA ALA A 257 2.75 -1.32 -3.12
C ALA A 257 3.70 -0.47 -2.26
N TYR A 258 3.24 -0.03 -1.09
CA TYR A 258 4.03 0.72 -0.12
C TYR A 258 4.33 -0.17 1.08
N TYR A 259 5.60 -0.57 1.21
CA TYR A 259 6.08 -1.56 2.18
C TYR A 259 7.33 -1.01 2.87
N ARG A 260 7.22 -0.69 4.17
CA ARG A 260 8.29 -0.01 4.91
C ARG A 260 8.79 1.21 4.11
N GLU A 261 10.09 1.30 3.84
CA GLU A 261 10.61 2.40 3.04
C GLU A 261 10.54 2.15 1.52
N LEU A 262 10.00 1.02 1.05
CA LEU A 262 9.93 0.67 -0.37
C LEU A 262 8.60 1.11 -1.00
N VAL A 263 8.67 1.67 -2.20
CA VAL A 263 7.55 1.86 -3.10
C VAL A 263 7.78 0.98 -4.33
N ILE A 264 6.92 -0.01 -4.55
CA ILE A 264 7.12 -1.09 -5.52
C ILE A 264 6.06 -0.99 -6.60
N GLY A 265 6.47 -0.80 -7.85
CA GLY A 265 5.54 -0.58 -8.95
C GLY A 265 6.24 -0.52 -10.29
N ARG A 266 5.48 -0.40 -11.38
CA ARG A 266 6.07 -0.33 -12.72
C ARG A 266 6.78 1.01 -12.93
N GLU A 267 7.84 1.01 -13.74
CA GLU A 267 8.64 2.21 -14.00
C GLU A 267 7.79 3.36 -14.55
N GLU A 268 6.86 3.07 -15.46
CA GLU A 268 5.94 4.06 -16.04
C GLU A 268 4.98 4.70 -15.03
N ILE A 269 4.81 4.08 -13.86
CA ILE A 269 4.03 4.62 -12.74
C ILE A 269 4.95 5.35 -11.76
N LEU A 270 6.08 4.72 -11.39
CA LEU A 270 6.97 5.25 -10.36
C LEU A 270 7.76 6.47 -10.81
N ARG A 271 8.12 6.58 -12.09
CA ARG A 271 8.84 7.74 -12.63
C ARG A 271 8.05 9.04 -12.47
N PRO A 272 6.84 9.20 -13.03
CA PRO A 272 6.06 10.42 -12.85
C PRO A 272 5.63 10.64 -11.39
N PHE A 273 5.47 9.58 -10.60
CA PHE A 273 5.20 9.73 -9.16
C PHE A 273 6.41 10.33 -8.41
N PHE A 274 7.61 9.81 -8.63
CA PHE A 274 8.86 10.34 -8.05
C PHE A 274 9.09 11.81 -8.42
N GLU A 275 8.84 12.17 -9.68
CA GLU A 275 8.95 13.54 -10.17
C GLU A 275 8.09 14.52 -9.36
N LYS A 276 6.93 14.09 -8.88
CA LYS A 276 6.05 14.89 -8.03
C LYS A 276 6.41 14.82 -6.54
N CYS A 277 7.23 13.86 -6.12
CA CYS A 277 7.70 13.76 -4.72
C CYS A 277 8.75 14.84 -4.39
N ILE A 278 9.51 15.29 -5.38
CA ILE A 278 10.59 16.25 -5.22
C ILE A 278 10.32 17.56 -5.96
N GLU A 279 10.73 18.66 -5.35
CA GLU A 279 10.83 19.96 -6.03
C GLU A 279 12.32 20.31 -6.17
N ILE A 280 12.78 20.54 -7.41
CA ILE A 280 14.16 20.90 -7.71
C ILE A 280 14.21 22.35 -8.19
N LYS A 281 15.06 23.17 -7.57
CA LYS A 281 15.31 24.56 -7.97
C LYS A 281 16.81 24.79 -8.12
N GLU A 282 17.22 25.36 -9.24
CA GLU A 282 18.57 25.90 -9.36
C GLU A 282 18.66 27.19 -8.52
N VAL A 283 19.54 27.18 -7.52
CA VAL A 283 19.75 28.32 -6.61
C VAL A 283 20.86 29.22 -7.12
N LYS A 284 21.91 28.62 -7.68
CA LYS A 284 23.10 29.33 -8.14
C LYS A 284 23.80 28.53 -9.23
N ARG A 285 24.32 29.21 -10.25
CA ARG A 285 25.21 28.64 -11.26
C ARG A 285 26.40 29.54 -11.52
N THR A 286 27.54 28.90 -11.73
CA THR A 286 28.81 29.51 -12.13
C THR A 286 29.47 28.62 -13.19
N ASP A 287 30.58 29.06 -13.78
CA ASP A 287 31.34 28.23 -14.72
C ASP A 287 31.94 26.94 -14.10
N LYS A 288 31.97 26.81 -12.76
CA LYS A 288 32.59 25.68 -12.06
C LYS A 288 31.62 24.82 -11.25
N GLU A 289 30.41 25.29 -11.03
CA GLU A 289 29.47 24.65 -10.11
C GLU A 289 28.05 25.12 -10.36
N VAL A 290 27.09 24.21 -10.18
CA VAL A 290 25.68 24.50 -9.97
C VAL A 290 25.25 24.01 -8.59
N THR A 291 24.44 24.81 -7.90
CA THR A 291 23.84 24.48 -6.61
C THR A 291 22.34 24.35 -6.79
N LEU A 292 21.80 23.18 -6.46
CA LEU A 292 20.38 22.88 -6.47
C LEU A 292 19.82 22.86 -5.04
N SER A 293 18.62 23.36 -4.88
CA SER A 293 17.75 23.07 -3.73
C SER A 293 16.80 21.95 -4.14
N VAL A 294 16.78 20.86 -3.38
CA VAL A 294 15.91 19.70 -3.61
C VAL A 294 15.06 19.48 -2.37
N THR A 295 13.75 19.66 -2.50
CA THR A 295 12.80 19.50 -1.40
C THR A 295 12.01 18.21 -1.59
N ASN A 296 12.08 17.29 -0.62
CA ASN A 296 11.15 16.17 -0.55
C ASN A 296 9.88 16.67 0.13
N SER A 297 8.76 16.65 -0.59
CA SER A 297 7.47 17.19 -0.13
C SER A 297 6.50 16.11 0.39
N THR A 298 7.02 14.92 0.67
CA THR A 298 6.23 13.73 0.99
C THR A 298 6.57 13.16 2.36
N ASP A 299 5.72 12.25 2.84
CA ASP A 299 5.99 11.40 4.01
C ASP A 299 6.99 10.27 3.71
N LEU A 300 7.33 10.05 2.43
CA LEU A 300 8.25 8.99 2.01
C LEU A 300 9.70 9.44 2.20
N VAL A 301 10.54 8.60 2.77
CA VAL A 301 11.99 8.79 2.64
C VAL A 301 12.42 8.42 1.21
N LEU A 302 13.36 9.18 0.62
CA LEU A 302 13.89 8.88 -0.72
C LEU A 302 15.40 8.62 -0.61
N LYS A 303 15.85 7.47 -1.10
CA LYS A 303 17.25 7.04 -1.03
C LYS A 303 17.86 7.07 -2.43
N LEU A 304 18.85 7.92 -2.62
CA LEU A 304 19.50 8.16 -3.91
C LEU A 304 20.90 7.54 -3.90
N LYS A 305 21.25 6.84 -4.98
CA LYS A 305 22.57 6.27 -5.20
C LYS A 305 23.07 6.61 -6.58
N LYS A 306 24.22 7.24 -6.69
CA LYS A 306 24.82 7.65 -7.97
C LYS A 306 25.07 6.44 -8.87
N THR A 307 24.77 6.59 -10.16
CA THR A 307 24.99 5.57 -11.20
C THR A 307 26.05 6.03 -12.21
N ALA A 308 26.15 5.39 -13.37
CA ALA A 308 27.12 5.78 -14.41
C ALA A 308 26.89 7.22 -14.88
N HIS A 309 27.96 8.02 -14.93
CA HIS A 309 27.95 9.45 -15.25
C HIS A 309 29.29 9.88 -15.85
N ASP A 310 29.34 11.08 -16.44
CA ASP A 310 30.60 11.75 -16.78
C ASP A 310 31.36 12.05 -15.48
N THR A 311 32.60 11.54 -15.37
CA THR A 311 33.43 11.71 -14.17
C THR A 311 33.83 13.17 -13.93
N SER A 312 33.68 14.05 -14.92
CA SER A 312 33.87 15.48 -14.81
C SER A 312 32.70 16.18 -14.08
N LEU A 313 31.58 15.50 -13.83
CA LEU A 313 30.48 15.94 -12.96
C LEU A 313 30.65 15.37 -11.55
N VAL A 314 31.03 16.22 -10.58
CA VAL A 314 31.25 15.78 -9.20
C VAL A 314 30.05 16.16 -8.32
N TYR A 315 29.29 15.14 -7.91
CA TYR A 315 28.15 15.23 -7.00
C TYR A 315 28.12 14.01 -6.05
N PHE A 316 27.09 13.94 -5.19
CA PHE A 316 26.92 12.93 -4.15
C PHE A 316 27.14 11.48 -4.64
N ARG A 317 27.58 10.59 -3.74
CA ARG A 317 27.60 9.14 -4.02
C ARG A 317 26.31 8.48 -3.57
N GLU A 318 25.89 8.80 -2.36
CA GLU A 318 24.63 8.38 -1.76
C GLU A 318 24.03 9.59 -1.04
N MET A 319 22.70 9.68 -1.02
CA MET A 319 21.98 10.76 -0.36
C MET A 319 20.60 10.28 0.09
N THR A 320 20.18 10.71 1.27
CA THR A 320 18.83 10.42 1.78
C THR A 320 18.05 11.73 1.89
N LEU A 321 16.98 11.85 1.12
CA LEU A 321 16.04 12.96 1.25
C LEU A 321 14.97 12.58 2.27
N LYS A 322 15.14 13.06 3.50
CA LYS A 322 14.15 12.87 4.58
C LYS A 322 12.79 13.50 4.21
N PRO A 323 11.66 12.96 4.72
CA PRO A 323 10.34 13.54 4.56
C PRO A 323 10.30 15.04 4.88
N HIS A 324 9.53 15.81 4.12
CA HIS A 324 9.30 17.26 4.31
C HIS A 324 10.55 18.11 4.54
N THR A 325 11.66 17.72 3.92
CA THR A 325 12.97 18.36 4.15
C THR A 325 13.55 18.90 2.85
N GLN A 326 14.03 20.14 2.91
CA GLN A 326 14.85 20.74 1.86
C GLN A 326 16.33 20.39 2.06
N HIS A 327 16.98 19.95 0.99
CA HIS A 327 18.40 19.63 0.93
C HIS A 327 19.10 20.47 -0.13
N THR A 328 20.40 20.68 0.04
CA THR A 328 21.25 21.35 -0.96
C THR A 328 22.11 20.31 -1.66
N ILE A 329 22.07 20.29 -2.99
CA ILE A 329 22.95 19.46 -3.83
C ILE A 329 23.88 20.38 -4.61
N SER A 330 25.18 20.29 -4.33
CA SER A 330 26.23 20.94 -5.12
C SER A 330 26.76 19.97 -6.17
N VAL A 331 26.80 20.42 -7.43
CA VAL A 331 27.40 19.69 -8.55
C VAL A 331 28.53 20.53 -9.13
N LYS A 332 29.75 20.02 -9.03
CA LYS A 332 30.95 20.70 -9.54
C LYS A 332 31.26 20.23 -10.96
N PHE A 333 31.73 21.17 -11.77
CA PHE A 333 32.20 20.97 -13.13
C PHE A 333 33.72 20.93 -13.16
N GLU A 334 34.27 19.80 -13.59
CA GLU A 334 35.70 19.61 -13.83
C GLU A 334 35.98 19.53 -15.34
N ASN A 335 37.26 19.59 -15.74
CA ASN A 335 37.69 19.43 -17.13
C ASN A 335 36.99 20.34 -18.17
N GLY A 336 36.44 21.48 -17.73
CA GLY A 336 35.84 22.50 -18.60
C GLY A 336 34.40 22.24 -19.05
N ILE A 337 33.71 21.22 -18.50
CA ILE A 337 32.27 21.04 -18.75
C ILE A 337 31.45 22.18 -18.12
N LYS A 338 30.22 22.38 -18.59
CA LYS A 338 29.32 23.44 -18.07
C LYS A 338 27.92 22.95 -17.67
N GLY A 339 27.70 21.64 -17.73
CA GLY A 339 26.42 20.98 -17.53
C GLY A 339 26.54 19.49 -17.82
N GLY A 340 25.41 18.80 -17.82
CA GLY A 340 25.32 17.37 -18.10
C GLY A 340 24.36 16.64 -17.18
N ASP A 341 24.46 15.31 -17.17
CA ASP A 341 23.46 14.44 -16.58
C ASP A 341 23.89 13.94 -15.19
N CYS A 342 23.22 14.42 -14.14
CA CYS A 342 23.34 13.88 -12.80
C CYS A 342 22.48 12.63 -12.66
N ASN A 343 23.10 11.47 -12.91
CA ASN A 343 22.44 10.17 -12.92
C ASN A 343 22.48 9.48 -11.55
N PHE A 344 21.33 8.99 -11.11
CA PHE A 344 21.22 8.20 -9.88
C PHE A 344 20.05 7.22 -9.95
N GLU A 345 20.09 6.24 -9.07
CA GLU A 345 19.03 5.30 -8.77
C GLU A 345 18.32 5.77 -7.48
N VAL A 346 16.99 5.78 -7.51
CA VAL A 346 16.14 5.87 -6.31
C VAL A 346 15.97 4.45 -5.78
N THR A 347 16.86 4.04 -4.87
CA THR A 347 17.06 2.63 -4.51
C THR A 347 15.87 2.00 -3.79
N ASN A 348 14.97 2.83 -3.24
CA ASN A 348 13.76 2.38 -2.57
C ASN A 348 12.48 2.56 -3.41
N PHE A 349 12.60 2.94 -4.68
CA PHE A 349 11.51 2.90 -5.66
C PHE A 349 11.76 1.72 -6.61
N ILE A 350 11.20 0.56 -6.27
CA ILE A 350 11.52 -0.73 -6.88
C ILE A 350 10.70 -0.91 -8.17
N VAL A 351 11.40 -0.99 -9.31
CA VAL A 351 10.77 -1.17 -10.65
C VAL A 351 10.86 -2.59 -11.19
N ALA A 352 11.80 -3.37 -10.66
CA ALA A 352 11.98 -4.79 -10.92
C ALA A 352 12.75 -5.41 -9.72
N PRO A 353 12.83 -6.74 -9.57
CA PRO A 353 13.64 -7.35 -8.51
C PRO A 353 15.07 -6.80 -8.52
N ASP A 354 15.56 -6.42 -7.35
CA ASP A 354 16.90 -5.84 -7.13
C ASP A 354 17.23 -4.59 -7.97
N LYS A 355 16.22 -3.88 -8.49
CA LYS A 355 16.38 -2.70 -9.34
C LYS A 355 15.49 -1.55 -8.90
N GLY A 356 16.12 -0.45 -8.48
CA GLY A 356 15.48 0.82 -8.23
C GLY A 356 15.23 1.65 -9.49
N LEU A 357 14.49 2.74 -9.34
CA LEU A 357 14.15 3.68 -10.41
C LEU A 357 15.38 4.52 -10.79
N ASN A 358 15.84 4.41 -12.03
CA ASN A 358 16.87 5.32 -12.57
C ASN A 358 16.27 6.69 -12.87
N TYR A 359 16.97 7.75 -12.49
CA TYR A 359 16.56 9.13 -12.70
C TYR A 359 17.75 10.03 -13.04
N THR A 360 17.49 11.10 -13.78
CA THR A 360 18.50 12.06 -14.24
C THR A 360 18.02 13.47 -13.96
N ILE A 361 18.87 14.27 -13.30
CA ILE A 361 18.72 15.73 -13.29
C ILE A 361 19.61 16.29 -14.39
N LYS A 362 19.01 16.93 -15.39
CA LYS A 362 19.74 17.59 -16.49
C LYS A 362 20.15 19.00 -16.07
N LEU A 363 21.44 19.31 -16.20
CA LEU A 363 22.06 20.59 -15.83
C LEU A 363 22.51 21.40 -17.03
#